data_AF-A0A1A9HX22-F1
#
_entry.id   AF-A0A1A9HX22-F1
#
_cell.length_a   1.000
_cell.length_b   1.000
_cell.length_c   1.000
_cell.angle_alpha   90.00
_cell.angle_beta   90.00
_cell.angle_gamma   90.00
#
_symmetry.space_group_name_H-M   'P 1'
#
loop_
_entity.id
_entity.type
_entity.pdbx_description
1 polymer ?
#
loop_
_entity_poly.entity_id
_entity_poly.type
_entity_poly.pdbx_seq_one_letter_code
_entity_poly.pdbx_strand_id
1 'polypeptide(L)'
;MKKLFFIALVLLQQSCLYAQKKTGNSPGNFLRPEQWEVEPGKVEFTGSGDQSVMKITNAGTVARLKNIEFANGIIEYDVQLQEPGFASIYFRMQDMLETECFYLRGGRAGNPVAMDAIQYAPFLKGVNLWDLLPQYQAAAELYPDRPNHIKLVISGKKMLAYVNSSQWPALQIPLLEGNTIKGAIAFDGKVIISHLTIKPNETEGLSPEAGMDITNNDPRYLRSWKVSAPFEFPVGQELYSKLLPDSTVQWQPIHAERAGLVNLTRLLGGGNYLKRQAVWLKVVLQVKKEQTKKMDFGFSDEVWVYLNGKTIYTDKNLYPEAMRKVPDGRISVENAQFELPLKTGDNELLIGVANNFYGWGIIARLGSMDGVVIK
;
A
#
# COMPACT_ATOMS: atom_id res chain seq x y z
N MET A 1 22.64 48.64 63.87
CA MET A 1 23.78 47.71 63.80
C MET A 1 23.29 46.30 64.01
N LYS A 2 23.52 45.37 63.05
CA LYS A 2 23.61 43.89 63.21
C LYS A 2 22.34 43.16 63.72
N LYS A 3 21.76 42.13 63.12
CA LYS A 3 22.09 41.17 62.05
C LYS A 3 20.74 40.56 61.59
N LEU A 4 20.47 40.50 60.29
CA LEU A 4 19.43 39.62 59.73
C LEU A 4 20.09 38.27 59.41
N PHE A 5 19.55 37.18 59.97
CA PHE A 5 19.98 35.81 59.67
C PHE A 5 19.33 35.37 58.36
N PHE A 6 20.13 35.18 57.32
CA PHE A 6 19.74 34.50 56.09
C PHE A 6 20.03 33.00 56.26
N ILE A 7 18.99 32.17 56.28
CA ILE A 7 19.11 30.71 56.20
C ILE A 7 19.12 30.35 54.71
N ALA A 8 20.29 29.94 54.22
CA ALA A 8 20.44 29.39 52.88
C ALA A 8 20.09 27.89 52.90
N LEU A 9 18.97 27.54 52.27
CA LEU A 9 18.57 26.16 52.01
C LEU A 9 19.29 25.68 50.74
N VAL A 10 20.30 24.83 50.88
CA VAL A 10 20.99 24.20 49.75
C VAL A 10 20.18 22.98 49.30
N LEU A 11 19.41 23.14 48.22
CA LEU A 11 18.80 22.03 47.50
C LEU A 11 19.84 21.44 46.52
N LEU A 12 20.43 20.31 46.90
CA LEU A 12 21.20 19.45 46.02
C LEU A 12 20.24 18.78 45.01
N GLN A 13 20.08 19.38 43.83
CA GLN A 13 19.50 18.68 42.69
C GLN A 13 20.53 17.71 42.12
N GLN A 14 20.32 16.41 42.37
CA GLN A 14 21.00 15.36 41.62
C GLN A 14 20.45 15.37 40.19
N SER A 15 21.20 15.96 39.27
CA SER A 15 21.02 15.74 37.84
C SER A 15 21.44 14.31 37.52
N CYS A 16 20.48 13.38 37.50
CA CYS A 16 20.63 12.09 36.84
C CYS A 16 20.82 12.34 35.34
N LEU A 17 22.07 12.43 34.91
CA LEU A 17 22.43 12.27 33.50
C LEU A 17 22.09 10.83 33.10
N TYR A 18 20.91 10.64 32.53
CA TYR A 18 20.65 9.46 31.71
C TYR A 18 21.54 9.56 30.48
N ALA A 19 22.73 8.96 30.56
CA ALA A 19 23.46 8.55 29.38
C ALA A 19 22.61 7.51 28.66
N GLN A 20 21.78 7.95 27.70
CA GLN A 20 21.27 7.04 26.69
C GLN A 20 22.49 6.42 26.01
N LYS A 21 22.67 5.12 26.25
CA LYS A 21 23.62 4.30 25.52
C LYS A 21 23.17 4.34 24.06
N LYS A 22 23.72 5.27 23.28
CA LYS A 22 23.66 5.22 21.82
C LYS A 22 24.31 3.88 21.44
N THR A 23 23.49 2.86 21.21
CA THR A 23 23.85 1.77 20.30
C THR A 23 23.86 2.38 18.91
N GLY A 24 24.81 3.26 18.65
CA GLY A 24 25.24 3.55 17.30
C GLY A 24 25.87 2.26 16.82
N ASN A 25 25.10 1.44 16.09
CA ASN A 25 25.73 0.56 15.15
C ASN A 25 26.56 1.48 14.26
N SER A 26 27.89 1.34 14.31
CA SER A 26 28.75 1.84 13.24
C SER A 26 28.12 1.45 11.89
N PRO A 27 28.35 2.20 10.79
CA PRO A 27 27.96 1.75 9.46
C PRO A 27 28.69 0.44 9.18
N GLY A 28 28.07 -0.65 9.60
CA GLY A 28 28.58 -1.99 9.45
C GLY A 28 28.35 -2.36 8.01
N ASN A 29 29.35 -2.99 7.40
CA ASN A 29 29.14 -3.68 6.15
C ASN A 29 28.04 -4.74 6.36
N PHE A 30 26.81 -4.40 5.98
CA PHE A 30 25.63 -5.26 6.12
C PHE A 30 25.67 -6.46 5.19
N LEU A 31 26.50 -6.45 4.14
CA LEU A 31 26.53 -7.45 3.08
C LEU A 31 27.49 -8.59 3.44
N ARG A 32 27.25 -9.22 4.60
CA ARG A 32 27.96 -10.40 5.08
C ARG A 32 27.00 -11.54 5.42
N PRO A 33 27.33 -12.81 5.13
CA PRO A 33 26.42 -13.93 5.33
C PRO A 33 25.77 -14.00 6.72
N GLU A 34 26.53 -13.71 7.78
CA GLU A 34 26.05 -13.78 9.17
C GLU A 34 24.93 -12.77 9.49
N GLN A 35 24.82 -11.70 8.70
CA GLN A 35 23.80 -10.67 8.89
C GLN A 35 22.45 -11.07 8.28
N TRP A 36 22.38 -12.08 7.43
CA TRP A 36 21.15 -12.39 6.69
C TRP A 36 20.59 -13.77 7.04
N GLU A 37 19.26 -13.84 7.08
CA GLU A 37 18.46 -15.04 7.04
C GLU A 37 18.12 -15.32 5.57
N VAL A 38 18.67 -16.41 5.03
CA VAL A 38 18.57 -16.77 3.61
C VAL A 38 18.35 -18.27 3.47
N GLU A 39 17.64 -18.66 2.42
CA GLU A 39 17.55 -20.07 2.01
C GLU A 39 18.93 -20.58 1.54
N PRO A 40 19.34 -21.80 1.94
CA PRO A 40 20.62 -22.38 1.52
C PRO A 40 20.78 -22.41 0.00
N GLY A 41 21.92 -21.93 -0.50
CA GLY A 41 22.25 -21.94 -1.93
C GLY A 41 21.50 -20.92 -2.79
N LYS A 42 20.69 -20.05 -2.19
CA LYS A 42 19.92 -19.02 -2.92
C LYS A 42 20.56 -17.63 -2.90
N VAL A 43 21.54 -17.43 -2.03
CA VAL A 43 22.25 -16.16 -1.88
C VAL A 43 23.76 -16.39 -1.82
N GLU A 44 24.50 -15.66 -2.63
CA GLU A 44 25.96 -15.66 -2.69
C GLU A 44 26.49 -14.32 -2.15
N PHE A 45 27.50 -14.36 -1.28
CA PHE A 45 28.20 -13.17 -0.80
C PHE A 45 29.64 -13.19 -1.30
N THR A 46 30.10 -12.10 -1.89
CA THR A 46 31.49 -11.95 -2.34
C THR A 46 32.03 -10.56 -2.01
N GLY A 47 33.34 -10.37 -2.20
CA GLY A 47 34.02 -9.11 -1.88
C GLY A 47 34.30 -8.91 -0.38
N SER A 48 34.85 -7.75 -0.03
CA SER A 48 35.19 -7.39 1.35
C SER A 48 35.12 -5.88 1.57
N GLY A 49 34.90 -5.45 2.82
CA GLY A 49 34.82 -4.02 3.15
C GLY A 49 33.70 -3.33 2.36
N ASP A 50 34.03 -2.22 1.69
CA ASP A 50 33.07 -1.45 0.90
C ASP A 50 32.75 -2.10 -0.47
N GLN A 51 33.50 -3.13 -0.87
CA GLN A 51 33.27 -3.89 -2.10
C GLN A 51 32.43 -5.16 -1.86
N SER A 52 31.86 -5.33 -0.67
CA SER A 52 31.00 -6.48 -0.41
C SER A 52 29.71 -6.41 -1.22
N VAL A 53 29.32 -7.55 -1.78
CA VAL A 53 28.11 -7.69 -2.59
C VAL A 53 27.31 -8.90 -2.15
N MET A 54 25.99 -8.81 -2.27
CA MET A 54 25.05 -9.90 -2.07
C MET A 54 24.32 -10.18 -3.39
N LYS A 55 24.42 -11.39 -3.91
CA LYS A 55 23.72 -11.82 -5.11
C LYS A 55 22.62 -12.80 -4.74
N ILE A 56 21.38 -12.44 -5.05
CA ILE A 56 20.21 -13.32 -4.92
C ILE A 56 20.04 -14.03 -6.26
N THR A 57 20.06 -15.36 -6.24
CA THR A 57 20.22 -16.17 -7.47
C THR A 57 18.92 -16.50 -8.17
N ASN A 58 17.78 -16.38 -7.48
CA ASN A 58 16.45 -16.64 -8.02
C ASN A 58 15.43 -15.62 -7.49
N ALA A 59 14.41 -15.29 -8.30
CA ALA A 59 13.24 -14.56 -7.81
C ALA A 59 12.41 -15.41 -6.83
N GLY A 60 11.76 -14.75 -5.86
CA GLY A 60 11.01 -15.40 -4.79
C GLY A 60 11.88 -15.88 -3.62
N THR A 61 13.17 -15.54 -3.62
CA THR A 61 14.07 -15.76 -2.48
C THR A 61 14.15 -14.47 -1.66
N VAL A 62 13.54 -14.49 -0.49
CA VAL A 62 13.63 -13.37 0.46
C VAL A 62 14.92 -13.50 1.27
N ALA A 63 15.84 -12.56 1.08
CA ALA A 63 16.99 -12.38 1.95
C ALA A 63 16.62 -11.38 3.04
N ARG A 64 16.45 -11.83 4.29
CA ARG A 64 16.00 -11.00 5.41
C ARG A 64 17.15 -10.59 6.33
N LEU A 65 17.32 -9.30 6.58
CA LEU A 65 18.37 -8.77 7.44
C LEU A 65 18.05 -9.08 8.92
N LYS A 66 18.98 -9.70 9.63
CA LYS A 66 18.88 -10.08 11.04
C LYS A 66 19.18 -8.88 11.94
N ASN A 67 18.67 -8.96 13.17
CA ASN A 67 19.07 -8.11 14.29
C ASN A 67 18.93 -6.59 14.04
N ILE A 68 18.06 -6.19 13.10
CA ILE A 68 17.67 -4.81 12.87
C ILE A 68 16.15 -4.68 12.95
N GLU A 69 15.69 -3.66 13.67
CA GLU A 69 14.30 -3.23 13.66
C GLU A 69 14.28 -1.80 13.11
N PHE A 70 13.82 -1.65 11.87
CA PHE A 70 13.75 -0.39 11.16
C PHE A 70 12.34 0.19 11.24
N ALA A 71 12.23 1.46 11.62
CA ALA A 71 10.99 2.22 11.62
C ALA A 71 11.09 3.43 10.68
N ASN A 72 12.08 4.27 10.89
CA ASN A 72 12.35 5.49 10.13
C ASN A 72 13.83 5.56 9.83
N GLY A 73 14.21 6.26 8.77
CA GLY A 73 15.60 6.40 8.40
C GLY A 73 15.82 6.48 6.90
N ILE A 74 17.09 6.45 6.52
CA ILE A 74 17.53 6.25 5.15
C ILE A 74 17.90 4.79 4.95
N ILE A 75 17.46 4.22 3.83
CA ILE A 75 17.99 2.98 3.27
C ILE A 75 18.55 3.33 1.89
N GLU A 76 19.84 3.09 1.66
CA GLU A 76 20.54 3.47 0.44
C GLU A 76 21.37 2.29 -0.05
N TYR A 77 21.27 1.94 -1.33
CA TYR A 77 21.94 0.77 -1.90
C TYR A 77 22.01 0.88 -3.42
N ASP A 78 22.91 0.11 -4.00
CA ASP A 78 22.95 -0.13 -5.44
C ASP A 78 22.36 -1.50 -5.76
N VAL A 79 21.60 -1.59 -6.84
CA VAL A 79 21.00 -2.84 -7.33
C VAL A 79 21.23 -3.04 -8.83
N GLN A 80 21.93 -4.10 -9.18
CA GLN A 80 22.04 -4.55 -10.57
C GLN A 80 20.99 -5.64 -10.85
N LEU A 81 20.18 -5.38 -11.87
CA LEU A 81 19.16 -6.32 -12.35
C LEU A 81 19.84 -7.49 -13.06
N GLN A 82 19.35 -8.71 -12.89
CA GLN A 82 19.88 -9.89 -13.58
C GLN A 82 18.87 -10.54 -14.54
N GLU A 83 17.63 -10.06 -14.53
CA GLU A 83 16.53 -10.55 -15.37
C GLU A 83 15.42 -9.48 -15.46
N PRO A 84 14.46 -9.58 -16.40
CA PRO A 84 13.36 -8.62 -16.52
C PRO A 84 12.29 -8.73 -15.42
N GLY A 85 12.57 -9.45 -14.33
CA GLY A 85 11.70 -9.64 -13.18
C GLY A 85 11.68 -8.44 -12.24
N PHE A 86 11.26 -8.68 -10.99
CA PHE A 86 11.19 -7.63 -9.97
C PHE A 86 12.48 -7.57 -9.15
N ALA A 87 12.84 -6.36 -8.72
CA ALA A 87 13.86 -6.13 -7.70
C ALA A 87 13.20 -5.40 -6.53
N SER A 88 12.97 -6.13 -5.44
CA SER A 88 12.14 -5.67 -4.32
C SER A 88 12.97 -5.41 -3.09
N ILE A 89 12.63 -4.34 -2.37
CA ILE A 89 13.02 -4.12 -0.99
C ILE A 89 11.78 -4.09 -0.12
N TYR A 90 11.81 -4.90 0.93
CA TYR A 90 10.82 -4.91 2.00
C TYR A 90 11.37 -4.12 3.19
N PHE A 91 10.53 -3.32 3.82
CA PHE A 91 10.88 -2.58 5.03
C PHE A 91 9.70 -2.57 6.00
N ARG A 92 9.99 -2.32 7.28
CA ARG A 92 9.01 -2.54 8.36
C ARG A 92 8.39 -3.94 8.31
N MET A 93 9.15 -4.92 7.81
CA MET A 93 8.68 -6.26 7.54
C MET A 93 8.48 -7.02 8.84
N GLN A 94 7.26 -7.49 9.09
CA GLN A 94 7.01 -8.49 10.13
C GLN A 94 7.18 -9.89 9.54
N ASP A 95 6.52 -10.12 8.41
CA ASP A 95 6.60 -11.32 7.59
C ASP A 95 6.10 -10.99 6.16
N MET A 96 5.87 -12.00 5.33
CA MET A 96 5.31 -11.82 3.98
C MET A 96 3.79 -11.57 3.97
N LEU A 97 3.14 -11.63 5.13
CA LEU A 97 1.74 -11.24 5.26
C LEU A 97 1.61 -9.73 5.50
N GLU A 98 2.51 -9.14 6.28
CA GLU A 98 2.48 -7.74 6.69
C GLU A 98 3.85 -7.07 6.51
N THR A 99 4.02 -6.34 5.41
CA THR A 99 5.24 -5.58 5.11
C THR A 99 4.99 -4.41 4.16
N GLU A 100 5.82 -3.38 4.26
CA GLU A 100 5.96 -2.40 3.19
C GLU A 100 6.84 -2.97 2.08
N CYS A 101 6.59 -2.60 0.83
CA CYS A 101 7.42 -3.01 -0.31
C CYS A 101 7.56 -1.88 -1.32
N PHE A 102 8.80 -1.63 -1.74
CA PHE A 102 9.15 -0.82 -2.90
C PHE A 102 9.91 -1.70 -3.89
N TYR A 103 9.61 -1.60 -5.17
CA TYR A 103 10.24 -2.44 -6.17
C TYR A 103 10.42 -1.77 -7.52
N LEU A 104 11.40 -2.28 -8.27
CA LEU A 104 11.67 -1.95 -9.65
C LEU A 104 11.14 -3.08 -10.55
N ARG A 105 10.67 -2.74 -11.74
CA ARG A 105 10.30 -3.71 -12.79
C ARG A 105 11.41 -3.76 -13.83
N GLY A 106 12.25 -4.80 -13.78
CA GLY A 106 13.40 -4.94 -14.69
C GLY A 106 13.00 -5.01 -16.16
N GLY A 107 11.81 -5.54 -16.48
CA GLY A 107 11.25 -5.52 -17.84
C GLY A 107 10.94 -4.13 -18.40
N ARG A 108 11.04 -3.07 -17.58
CA ARG A 108 10.93 -1.66 -17.99
C ARG A 108 12.28 -0.97 -18.15
N ALA A 109 13.39 -1.64 -17.85
CA ALA A 109 14.72 -1.07 -18.02
C ALA A 109 14.98 -0.64 -19.47
N GLY A 110 15.61 0.52 -19.63
CA GLY A 110 15.78 1.20 -20.92
C GLY A 110 14.55 1.92 -21.46
N ASN A 111 13.40 1.90 -20.76
CA ASN A 111 12.21 2.67 -21.13
C ASN A 111 11.91 3.77 -20.09
N PRO A 112 12.41 5.01 -20.27
CA PRO A 112 12.28 6.07 -19.28
C PRO A 112 10.87 6.65 -19.13
N VAL A 113 9.92 6.27 -20.00
CA VAL A 113 8.52 6.73 -19.94
C VAL A 113 7.55 5.65 -19.46
N ALA A 114 8.04 4.46 -19.11
CA ALA A 114 7.21 3.38 -18.57
C ALA A 114 6.69 3.74 -17.17
N MET A 115 5.42 4.14 -17.06
CA MET A 115 4.81 4.60 -15.80
C MET A 115 4.81 3.59 -14.65
N ASP A 116 5.03 2.32 -14.94
CA ASP A 116 5.10 1.23 -13.97
C ASP A 116 6.54 0.74 -13.71
N ALA A 117 7.56 1.51 -14.08
CA ALA A 117 8.97 1.13 -13.88
C ALA A 117 9.34 0.93 -12.40
N ILE A 118 8.79 1.75 -11.51
CA ILE A 118 8.92 1.60 -10.06
C ILE A 118 7.57 1.69 -9.38
N GLN A 119 7.42 1.03 -8.23
CA GLN A 119 6.18 1.05 -7.48
C GLN A 119 6.40 0.81 -5.99
N TYR A 120 5.58 1.48 -5.18
CA TYR A 120 5.36 1.18 -3.77
C TYR A 120 4.00 0.50 -3.61
N ALA A 121 3.97 -0.66 -2.96
CA ALA A 121 2.74 -1.38 -2.64
C ALA A 121 2.96 -2.29 -1.42
N PRO A 122 2.32 -2.03 -0.27
CA PRO A 122 2.45 -2.91 0.89
C PRO A 122 1.78 -4.26 0.65
N PHE A 123 2.18 -5.23 1.46
CA PHE A 123 1.48 -6.49 1.64
C PHE A 123 0.56 -6.37 2.84
N LEU A 124 -0.73 -6.63 2.63
CA LEU A 124 -1.71 -6.79 3.70
C LEU A 124 -2.25 -8.22 3.65
N LYS A 125 -2.15 -8.97 4.75
CA LYS A 125 -2.57 -10.38 4.83
C LYS A 125 -2.09 -11.21 3.62
N GLY A 126 -0.86 -10.97 3.16
CA GLY A 126 -0.23 -11.71 2.05
C GLY A 126 -0.59 -11.23 0.65
N VAL A 127 -1.27 -10.10 0.51
CA VAL A 127 -1.64 -9.51 -0.79
C VAL A 127 -0.87 -8.23 -1.02
N ASN A 128 -0.10 -8.19 -2.09
CA ASN A 128 0.52 -6.95 -2.56
C ASN A 128 -0.54 -6.02 -3.19
N LEU A 129 -0.67 -4.79 -2.70
CA LEU A 129 -1.74 -3.87 -3.11
C LEU A 129 -1.47 -3.05 -4.39
N TRP A 130 -0.62 -3.52 -5.30
CA TRP A 130 -0.17 -2.73 -6.46
C TRP A 130 -1.32 -2.32 -7.40
N ASP A 131 -2.39 -3.11 -7.44
CA ASP A 131 -3.57 -2.91 -8.27
C ASP A 131 -4.60 -1.98 -7.62
N LEU A 132 -4.57 -1.87 -6.29
CA LEU A 132 -5.38 -0.92 -5.53
C LEU A 132 -4.74 0.46 -5.33
N LEU A 133 -3.43 0.58 -5.58
CA LEU A 133 -2.64 1.80 -5.36
C LEU A 133 -1.95 2.29 -6.64
N PRO A 134 -2.67 2.53 -7.75
CA PRO A 134 -2.09 3.00 -9.01
C PRO A 134 -1.38 4.35 -8.89
N GLN A 135 -1.69 5.15 -7.87
CA GLN A 135 -1.04 6.44 -7.63
C GLN A 135 0.39 6.31 -7.07
N TYR A 136 0.79 5.13 -6.61
CA TYR A 136 2.12 4.89 -6.03
C TYR A 136 3.04 4.12 -6.98
N GLN A 137 2.95 4.40 -8.28
CA GLN A 137 3.91 3.96 -9.29
C GLN A 137 4.39 5.16 -10.11
N ALA A 138 5.58 5.05 -10.69
CA ALA A 138 6.15 6.10 -11.53
C ALA A 138 7.09 5.54 -12.59
N ALA A 139 7.33 6.34 -13.62
CA ALA A 139 8.44 6.12 -14.52
C ALA A 139 9.77 6.46 -13.82
N ALA A 140 10.80 5.71 -14.18
CA ALA A 140 12.17 5.93 -13.74
C ALA A 140 13.12 5.43 -14.82
N GLU A 141 14.24 6.13 -15.00
CA GLU A 141 15.31 5.62 -15.86
C GLU A 141 16.01 4.47 -15.13
N LEU A 142 15.73 3.23 -15.57
CA LEU A 142 16.37 2.03 -15.05
C LEU A 142 17.41 1.51 -16.03
N TYR A 143 18.60 1.20 -15.53
CA TYR A 143 19.70 0.63 -16.29
C TYR A 143 19.65 -0.91 -16.23
N PRO A 144 19.69 -1.61 -17.38
CA PRO A 144 19.62 -3.07 -17.42
C PRO A 144 20.97 -3.75 -17.15
N ASP A 145 22.08 -3.09 -17.47
CA ASP A 145 23.43 -3.67 -17.58
C ASP A 145 24.42 -3.11 -16.56
N ARG A 146 23.99 -2.17 -15.72
CA ARG A 146 24.77 -1.58 -14.63
C ARG A 146 23.93 -1.37 -13.37
N PRO A 147 24.56 -1.17 -12.20
CA PRO A 147 23.82 -0.91 -10.97
C PRO A 147 22.93 0.34 -11.07
N ASN A 148 21.76 0.25 -10.47
CA ASN A 148 20.84 1.36 -10.23
C ASN A 148 21.00 1.79 -8.78
N HIS A 149 21.21 3.08 -8.56
CA HIS A 149 21.35 3.65 -7.22
C HIS A 149 19.98 3.99 -6.64
N ILE A 150 19.66 3.44 -5.47
CA ILE A 150 18.39 3.62 -4.78
C ILE A 150 18.62 4.27 -3.42
N LYS A 151 17.83 5.31 -3.13
CA LYS A 151 17.73 5.88 -1.77
C LYS A 151 16.27 6.00 -1.37
N LEU A 152 15.91 5.40 -0.25
CA LEU A 152 14.61 5.55 0.39
C LEU A 152 14.76 6.38 1.65
N VAL A 153 14.03 7.49 1.73
CA VAL A 153 13.95 8.34 2.93
C VAL A 153 12.57 8.12 3.55
N ILE A 154 12.53 7.50 4.72
CA ILE A 154 11.29 7.05 5.38
C ILE A 154 11.11 7.78 6.71
N SER A 155 9.99 8.47 6.87
CA SER A 155 9.67 9.24 8.08
C SER A 155 8.19 9.11 8.42
N GLY A 156 7.86 8.49 9.55
CA GLY A 156 6.51 8.24 10.02
C GLY A 156 5.65 7.57 8.95
N LYS A 157 4.72 8.33 8.38
CA LYS A 157 3.77 7.90 7.36
C LYS A 157 4.23 8.18 5.93
N LYS A 158 5.40 8.78 5.71
CA LYS A 158 5.87 9.17 4.37
C LYS A 158 7.11 8.42 3.95
N MET A 159 7.27 8.32 2.63
CA MET A 159 8.49 7.89 2.00
C MET A 159 8.79 8.73 0.75
N LEU A 160 10.05 9.05 0.54
CA LEU A 160 10.59 9.52 -0.74
C LEU A 160 11.50 8.44 -1.30
N ALA A 161 11.27 8.04 -2.56
CA ALA A 161 12.11 7.09 -3.26
C ALA A 161 12.88 7.81 -4.39
N TYR A 162 14.19 7.72 -4.32
CA TYR A 162 15.13 8.26 -5.29
C TYR A 162 15.73 7.10 -6.08
N VAL A 163 15.82 7.27 -7.40
CA VAL A 163 16.34 6.25 -8.33
C VAL A 163 17.27 6.95 -9.30
N ASN A 164 18.55 6.58 -9.29
CA ASN A 164 19.62 7.11 -10.15
C ASN A 164 19.86 8.65 -10.10
N SER A 165 19.11 9.38 -9.27
CA SER A 165 19.24 10.81 -9.04
C SER A 165 19.02 11.11 -7.57
N SER A 166 19.89 11.93 -6.98
CA SER A 166 19.77 12.40 -5.60
C SER A 166 19.05 13.75 -5.48
N GLN A 167 18.78 14.43 -6.59
CA GLN A 167 18.19 15.77 -6.60
C GLN A 167 16.66 15.74 -6.46
N TRP A 168 16.01 14.78 -7.13
CA TRP A 168 14.55 14.71 -7.19
C TRP A 168 14.07 13.28 -6.91
N PRO A 169 13.12 13.07 -5.99
CA PRO A 169 12.55 11.74 -5.77
C PRO A 169 11.75 11.32 -7.00
N ALA A 170 12.02 10.11 -7.49
CA ALA A 170 11.29 9.51 -8.61
C ALA A 170 9.84 9.15 -8.20
N LEU A 171 9.62 8.84 -6.91
CA LEU A 171 8.29 8.57 -6.36
C LEU A 171 8.16 9.17 -4.96
N GLN A 172 7.02 9.84 -4.72
CA GLN A 172 6.68 10.43 -3.42
C GLN A 172 5.45 9.73 -2.85
N ILE A 173 5.58 9.18 -1.65
CA ILE A 173 4.53 8.45 -0.96
C ILE A 173 4.04 9.33 0.19
N PRO A 174 2.90 10.03 0.02
CA PRO A 174 2.33 10.89 1.07
C PRO A 174 1.78 10.09 2.26
N LEU A 175 1.42 8.82 2.07
CA LEU A 175 0.96 7.92 3.11
C LEU A 175 1.41 6.49 2.77
N LEU A 176 2.22 5.90 3.66
CA LEU A 176 2.48 4.48 3.71
C LEU A 176 1.20 3.78 4.19
N GLU A 177 0.68 2.86 3.38
CA GLU A 177 -0.63 2.22 3.54
C GLU A 177 -0.55 0.86 4.27
N GLY A 178 0.66 0.42 4.64
CA GLY A 178 0.89 -0.80 5.42
C GLY A 178 0.36 -0.70 6.86
N ASN A 179 0.13 -1.86 7.50
CA ASN A 179 -0.28 -1.89 8.90
C ASN A 179 0.89 -1.77 9.88
N THR A 180 2.12 -1.97 9.41
CA THR A 180 3.32 -2.05 10.24
C THR A 180 4.07 -0.72 10.28
N ILE A 181 4.52 -0.33 11.46
CA ILE A 181 5.27 0.94 11.67
C ILE A 181 6.76 0.71 11.90
N LYS A 182 7.18 -0.54 12.09
CA LYS A 182 8.55 -0.98 12.28
C LYS A 182 8.69 -2.47 11.96
N GLY A 183 9.91 -2.94 11.70
CA GLY A 183 10.19 -4.35 11.39
C GLY A 183 11.53 -4.53 10.68
N ALA A 184 11.75 -5.71 10.11
CA ALA A 184 12.99 -6.02 9.39
C ALA A 184 13.09 -5.30 8.03
N ILE A 185 14.27 -5.38 7.44
CA ILE A 185 14.53 -5.05 6.03
C ILE A 185 14.84 -6.36 5.30
N ALA A 186 14.36 -6.52 4.08
CA ALA A 186 14.67 -7.68 3.25
C ALA A 186 14.77 -7.31 1.76
N PHE A 187 15.45 -8.14 0.99
CA PHE A 187 15.54 -8.03 -0.46
C PHE A 187 15.00 -9.30 -1.13
N ASP A 188 14.47 -9.15 -2.34
CA ASP A 188 14.00 -10.24 -3.20
C ASP A 188 14.15 -9.85 -4.68
N GLY A 189 14.13 -10.85 -5.55
CA GLY A 189 14.41 -10.77 -6.97
C GLY A 189 15.74 -11.41 -7.32
N LYS A 190 15.97 -11.61 -8.61
CA LYS A 190 17.29 -12.03 -9.11
C LYS A 190 18.15 -10.80 -9.37
N VAL A 191 18.96 -10.44 -8.38
CA VAL A 191 19.67 -9.16 -8.33
C VAL A 191 21.03 -9.28 -7.66
N ILE A 192 21.89 -8.29 -7.89
CA ILE A 192 23.11 -8.06 -7.12
C ILE A 192 22.96 -6.75 -6.35
N ILE A 193 23.12 -6.80 -5.02
CA ILE A 193 23.06 -5.66 -4.11
C ILE A 193 24.48 -5.29 -3.66
N SER A 194 24.80 -4.01 -3.70
CA SER A 194 26.08 -3.45 -3.22
C SER A 194 25.87 -2.12 -2.50
N HIS A 195 26.90 -1.64 -1.79
CA HIS A 195 26.90 -0.33 -1.12
C HIS A 195 25.71 -0.07 -0.17
N LEU A 196 25.16 -1.13 0.44
CA LEU A 196 24.02 -1.02 1.35
C LEU A 196 24.40 -0.24 2.61
N THR A 197 23.71 0.87 2.81
CA THR A 197 23.78 1.72 4.00
C THR A 197 22.39 1.89 4.60
N ILE A 198 22.29 1.77 5.92
CA ILE A 198 21.05 1.98 6.66
C ILE A 198 21.36 2.98 7.77
N LYS A 199 20.63 4.09 7.80
CA LYS A 199 20.77 5.16 8.79
C LYS A 199 19.46 5.35 9.54
N PRO A 200 19.21 4.57 10.60
CA PRO A 200 17.99 4.69 11.38
C PRO A 200 17.82 6.09 11.97
N ASN A 201 16.59 6.60 11.93
CA ASN A 201 16.19 7.92 12.43
C ASN A 201 16.74 9.15 11.67
N GLU A 202 17.55 8.96 10.61
CA GLU A 202 17.92 10.04 9.70
C GLU A 202 16.87 10.19 8.60
N THR A 203 16.19 11.33 8.51
CA THR A 203 15.04 11.51 7.61
C THR A 203 15.17 12.69 6.64
N GLU A 204 16.32 13.36 6.61
CA GLU A 204 16.57 14.56 5.78
C GLU A 204 15.49 15.65 5.92
N GLY A 205 14.85 15.75 7.10
CA GLY A 205 13.78 16.72 7.35
C GLY A 205 12.41 16.34 6.80
N LEU A 206 12.23 15.12 6.27
CA LEU A 206 10.93 14.63 5.84
C LEU A 206 9.97 14.58 7.03
N SER A 207 8.83 15.27 6.91
CA SER A 207 7.77 15.28 7.92
C SER A 207 7.21 13.86 8.15
N PRO A 208 6.98 13.44 9.41
CA PRO A 208 6.43 12.13 9.72
C PRO A 208 4.92 12.02 9.49
N GLU A 209 4.21 13.15 9.32
CA GLU A 209 2.76 13.17 9.17
C GLU A 209 2.32 12.81 7.77
N ALA A 210 1.10 12.27 7.64
CA ALA A 210 0.51 11.97 6.34
C ALA A 210 0.42 13.24 5.47
N GLY A 211 0.59 13.07 4.16
CA GLY A 211 0.40 14.12 3.18
C GLY A 211 -1.09 14.40 2.94
N MET A 212 -1.39 15.58 2.39
CA MET A 212 -2.75 15.96 2.05
C MET A 212 -3.41 14.94 1.13
N ASP A 213 -4.63 14.50 1.46
CA ASP A 213 -5.51 13.79 0.54
C ASP A 213 -6.45 14.79 -0.12
N ILE A 214 -6.25 15.05 -1.41
CA ILE A 214 -7.07 16.00 -2.17
C ILE A 214 -8.54 15.56 -2.28
N THR A 215 -8.83 14.28 -2.07
CA THR A 215 -10.20 13.74 -2.11
C THR A 215 -10.93 13.86 -0.77
N ASN A 216 -10.22 14.13 0.34
CA ASN A 216 -10.81 14.09 1.68
C ASN A 216 -11.89 15.17 1.87
N ASN A 217 -11.74 16.31 1.21
CA ASN A 217 -12.71 17.40 1.24
C ASN A 217 -13.78 17.29 0.14
N ASP A 218 -13.73 16.25 -0.70
CA ASP A 218 -14.73 16.02 -1.73
C ASP A 218 -15.87 15.13 -1.17
N PRO A 219 -17.05 15.71 -0.88
CA PRO A 219 -18.15 14.97 -0.27
C PRO A 219 -18.80 13.98 -1.24
N ARG A 220 -18.43 14.02 -2.52
CA ARG A 220 -18.98 13.13 -3.56
C ARG A 220 -18.52 11.69 -3.41
N TYR A 221 -17.39 11.45 -2.76
CA TYR A 221 -16.95 10.10 -2.47
C TYR A 221 -17.84 9.48 -1.40
N LEU A 222 -18.44 8.33 -1.71
CA LEU A 222 -19.21 7.56 -0.75
C LEU A 222 -18.22 6.80 0.15
N ARG A 223 -18.05 7.27 1.38
CA ARG A 223 -17.03 6.74 2.30
C ARG A 223 -17.57 5.81 3.37
N SER A 224 -18.83 5.92 3.74
CA SER A 224 -19.43 5.10 4.78
C SER A 224 -20.27 3.99 4.17
N TRP A 225 -19.87 2.75 4.43
CA TRP A 225 -20.51 1.56 3.89
C TRP A 225 -20.75 0.53 5.00
N LYS A 226 -21.57 -0.46 4.68
CA LYS A 226 -21.65 -1.72 5.41
C LYS A 226 -21.17 -2.85 4.51
N VAL A 227 -20.52 -3.85 5.09
CA VAL A 227 -20.04 -5.05 4.40
C VAL A 227 -20.64 -6.31 5.02
N SER A 228 -20.98 -7.29 4.20
CA SER A 228 -21.40 -8.63 4.65
C SER A 228 -20.18 -9.47 5.06
N ALA A 229 -20.43 -10.64 5.66
CA ALA A 229 -19.42 -11.69 5.67
C ALA A 229 -19.09 -12.13 4.21
N PRO A 230 -17.85 -12.56 3.92
CA PRO A 230 -17.53 -13.14 2.62
C PRO A 230 -18.20 -14.51 2.46
N PHE A 231 -18.58 -14.85 1.23
CA PHE A 231 -19.12 -16.15 0.86
C PHE A 231 -18.32 -16.74 -0.32
N GLU A 232 -18.23 -18.07 -0.38
CA GLU A 232 -17.56 -18.75 -1.51
C GLU A 232 -18.29 -18.42 -2.81
N PHE A 233 -17.54 -18.01 -3.84
CA PHE A 233 -18.11 -17.58 -5.10
C PHE A 233 -17.24 -18.08 -6.27
N PRO A 234 -17.40 -19.34 -6.70
CA PRO A 234 -16.62 -19.94 -7.77
C PRO A 234 -16.66 -19.16 -9.09
N VAL A 235 -15.60 -19.29 -9.90
CA VAL A 235 -15.49 -18.68 -11.24
C VAL A 235 -16.67 -19.11 -12.13
N GLY A 236 -17.17 -18.18 -12.94
CA GLY A 236 -18.29 -18.42 -13.85
C GLY A 236 -19.68 -18.25 -13.24
N GLN A 237 -19.75 -17.92 -11.94
CA GLN A 237 -21.01 -17.51 -11.30
C GLN A 237 -21.24 -16.01 -11.45
N GLU A 238 -22.51 -15.63 -11.52
CA GLU A 238 -22.98 -14.25 -11.57
C GLU A 238 -23.87 -13.98 -10.35
N LEU A 239 -23.79 -12.79 -9.76
CA LEU A 239 -24.75 -12.37 -8.75
C LEU A 239 -25.98 -11.85 -9.48
N TYR A 240 -27.10 -12.56 -9.34
CA TYR A 240 -28.40 -12.19 -9.89
C TYR A 240 -29.42 -11.99 -8.76
N SER A 241 -30.62 -11.52 -9.08
CA SER A 241 -31.60 -11.04 -8.09
C SER A 241 -32.01 -12.05 -7.00
N LYS A 242 -31.86 -13.37 -7.23
CA LYS A 242 -32.16 -14.39 -6.21
C LYS A 242 -31.05 -14.57 -5.17
N LEU A 243 -29.86 -14.02 -5.43
CA LEU A 243 -28.69 -14.07 -4.53
C LEU A 243 -28.51 -12.75 -3.76
N LEU A 244 -29.52 -11.87 -3.79
CA LEU A 244 -29.51 -10.66 -2.99
C LEU A 244 -29.49 -10.99 -1.49
N PRO A 245 -28.80 -10.19 -0.67
CA PRO A 245 -28.84 -10.31 0.78
C PRO A 245 -30.26 -10.33 1.32
N ASP A 246 -30.59 -11.32 2.13
CA ASP A 246 -31.86 -11.35 2.88
C ASP A 246 -31.70 -10.70 4.27
N SER A 247 -32.77 -10.74 5.07
CA SER A 247 -32.78 -10.15 6.42
C SER A 247 -31.86 -10.85 7.43
N THR A 248 -31.28 -12.01 7.09
CA THR A 248 -30.37 -12.74 7.98
C THR A 248 -28.93 -12.25 7.88
N VAL A 249 -28.57 -11.55 6.80
CA VAL A 249 -27.22 -11.04 6.56
C VAL A 249 -26.82 -10.06 7.67
N GLN A 250 -25.72 -10.40 8.34
CA GLN A 250 -25.09 -9.53 9.33
C GLN A 250 -24.19 -8.53 8.62
N TRP A 251 -24.32 -7.27 9.00
CA TRP A 251 -23.62 -6.15 8.39
C TRP A 251 -22.62 -5.53 9.36
N GLN A 252 -21.39 -5.32 8.92
CA GLN A 252 -20.36 -4.62 9.66
C GLN A 252 -20.04 -3.28 9.00
N PRO A 253 -19.80 -2.19 9.74
CA PRO A 253 -19.39 -0.93 9.15
C PRO A 253 -18.00 -1.07 8.51
N ILE A 254 -17.81 -0.47 7.34
CA ILE A 254 -16.51 -0.30 6.70
C ILE A 254 -16.42 1.13 6.15
N HIS A 255 -15.27 1.77 6.34
CA HIS A 255 -15.03 3.13 5.87
C HIS A 255 -14.01 3.12 4.74
N ALA A 256 -14.19 4.00 3.77
CA ALA A 256 -13.23 4.21 2.71
C ALA A 256 -11.96 4.87 3.25
N GLU A 257 -10.82 4.38 2.79
CA GLU A 257 -9.49 4.91 3.04
C GLU A 257 -9.24 6.14 2.15
N ARG A 258 -7.96 6.55 2.08
CA ARG A 258 -7.48 7.61 1.21
C ARG A 258 -7.98 7.42 -0.23
N ALA A 259 -8.25 8.51 -0.93
CA ALA A 259 -8.80 8.49 -2.30
C ALA A 259 -10.21 7.88 -2.45
N GLY A 260 -10.88 7.55 -1.34
CA GLY A 260 -12.23 6.97 -1.36
C GLY A 260 -12.25 5.46 -1.60
N LEU A 261 -11.11 4.79 -1.39
CA LEU A 261 -10.97 3.35 -1.54
C LEU A 261 -11.61 2.59 -0.38
N VAL A 262 -12.68 1.84 -0.63
CA VAL A 262 -13.16 0.80 0.29
C VAL A 262 -12.28 -0.43 0.10
N ASN A 263 -11.23 -0.55 0.91
CA ASN A 263 -10.20 -1.59 0.81
C ASN A 263 -10.68 -2.89 1.52
N LEU A 264 -11.25 -3.81 0.76
CA LEU A 264 -11.71 -5.09 1.29
C LEU A 264 -10.53 -6.00 1.66
N THR A 265 -9.39 -5.86 0.98
CA THR A 265 -8.16 -6.59 1.32
C THR A 265 -7.71 -6.34 2.75
N ARG A 266 -7.85 -5.11 3.29
CA ARG A 266 -7.46 -4.85 4.69
C ARG A 266 -8.29 -5.68 5.68
N LEU A 267 -9.59 -5.83 5.40
CA LEU A 267 -10.49 -6.60 6.23
C LEU A 267 -10.31 -8.12 6.03
N LEU A 268 -10.22 -8.58 4.79
CA LEU A 268 -10.40 -9.98 4.42
C LEU A 268 -9.13 -10.67 3.90
N GLY A 269 -8.11 -9.89 3.53
CA GLY A 269 -6.95 -10.35 2.80
C GLY A 269 -7.33 -10.79 1.38
N GLY A 270 -6.47 -11.58 0.76
CA GLY A 270 -6.71 -12.15 -0.57
C GLY A 270 -7.48 -13.46 -0.52
N GLY A 271 -7.93 -13.86 0.68
CA GLY A 271 -8.72 -15.06 0.96
C GLY A 271 -8.24 -16.27 0.17
N ASN A 272 -7.08 -16.85 0.54
CA ASN A 272 -6.45 -18.03 -0.09
C ASN A 272 -6.76 -18.14 -1.60
N TYR A 273 -5.87 -17.67 -2.49
CA TYR A 273 -5.99 -17.70 -3.97
C TYR A 273 -6.52 -19.01 -4.62
N LEU A 274 -6.72 -20.07 -3.84
CA LEU A 274 -7.43 -21.31 -4.15
C LEU A 274 -8.97 -21.23 -4.10
N LYS A 275 -9.57 -20.25 -3.40
CA LYS A 275 -11.04 -20.14 -3.23
C LYS A 275 -11.53 -18.70 -3.42
N ARG A 276 -12.00 -18.40 -4.62
CA ARG A 276 -12.69 -17.14 -4.96
C ARG A 276 -13.88 -16.91 -4.02
N GLN A 277 -14.00 -15.70 -3.50
CA GLN A 277 -15.06 -15.24 -2.61
C GLN A 277 -15.74 -14.00 -3.20
N ALA A 278 -16.89 -13.67 -2.64
CA ALA A 278 -17.53 -12.38 -2.86
C ALA A 278 -18.09 -11.82 -1.55
N VAL A 279 -18.32 -10.51 -1.55
CA VAL A 279 -19.00 -9.77 -0.48
C VAL A 279 -20.08 -8.89 -1.07
N TRP A 280 -21.02 -8.50 -0.21
CA TRP A 280 -21.92 -7.39 -0.48
C TRP A 280 -21.48 -6.16 0.29
N LEU A 281 -21.42 -5.03 -0.40
CA LEU A 281 -21.35 -3.69 0.16
C LEU A 281 -22.71 -3.03 0.09
N LYS A 282 -23.07 -2.28 1.12
CA LYS A 282 -24.36 -1.59 1.23
C LYS A 282 -24.18 -0.16 1.72
N VAL A 283 -24.90 0.76 1.08
CA VAL A 283 -25.11 2.13 1.56
C VAL A 283 -26.56 2.55 1.29
N VAL A 284 -27.13 3.40 2.14
CA VAL A 284 -28.46 3.97 1.94
C VAL A 284 -28.33 5.45 1.61
N LEU A 285 -28.89 5.84 0.47
CA LEU A 285 -28.93 7.21 -0.02
C LEU A 285 -30.34 7.77 0.22
N GLN A 286 -30.47 8.69 1.17
CA GLN A 286 -31.71 9.42 1.38
C GLN A 286 -31.80 10.60 0.40
N VAL A 287 -32.90 10.69 -0.34
CA VAL A 287 -33.08 11.66 -1.42
C VAL A 287 -34.37 12.45 -1.22
N LYS A 288 -34.27 13.79 -1.29
CA LYS A 288 -35.42 14.70 -1.05
C LYS A 288 -36.43 14.73 -2.21
N LYS A 289 -35.95 14.58 -3.44
CA LYS A 289 -36.75 14.59 -4.67
C LYS A 289 -36.12 13.62 -5.65
N GLU A 290 -36.96 12.84 -6.32
CA GLU A 290 -36.55 11.97 -7.42
C GLU A 290 -35.61 12.68 -8.40
N GLN A 291 -34.47 12.05 -8.66
CA GLN A 291 -33.40 12.60 -9.49
C GLN A 291 -32.45 11.50 -9.95
N THR A 292 -31.80 11.72 -11.08
CA THR A 292 -30.71 10.85 -11.55
C THR A 292 -29.37 11.45 -11.15
N LYS A 293 -28.49 10.65 -10.56
CA LYS A 293 -27.09 11.01 -10.33
C LYS A 293 -26.16 10.14 -11.17
N LYS A 294 -25.08 10.71 -11.69
CA LYS A 294 -23.97 9.94 -12.25
C LYS A 294 -23.12 9.37 -11.12
N MET A 295 -22.56 8.19 -11.33
CA MET A 295 -21.56 7.54 -10.48
C MET A 295 -20.31 7.27 -11.32
N ASP A 296 -19.19 7.87 -10.93
CA ASP A 296 -17.86 7.42 -11.37
C ASP A 296 -17.40 6.32 -10.42
N PHE A 297 -16.96 5.19 -10.97
CA PHE A 297 -16.82 3.96 -10.22
C PHE A 297 -15.53 3.24 -10.55
N GLY A 298 -14.72 3.02 -9.51
CA GLY A 298 -13.56 2.14 -9.53
C GLY A 298 -13.88 0.83 -8.85
N PHE A 299 -13.38 -0.26 -9.42
CA PHE A 299 -13.55 -1.58 -8.83
C PHE A 299 -12.42 -2.52 -9.25
N SER A 300 -12.09 -3.43 -8.35
CA SER A 300 -11.31 -4.62 -8.66
C SER A 300 -12.21 -5.69 -9.31
N ASP A 301 -11.63 -6.45 -10.23
CA ASP A 301 -12.15 -7.76 -10.60
C ASP A 301 -13.57 -7.78 -11.17
N GLU A 302 -14.61 -8.05 -10.37
CA GLU A 302 -15.98 -8.17 -10.86
C GLU A 302 -16.97 -7.53 -9.89
N VAL A 303 -17.97 -6.86 -10.46
CA VAL A 303 -18.97 -6.11 -9.70
C VAL A 303 -20.39 -6.28 -10.21
N TRP A 304 -21.34 -6.26 -9.27
CA TRP A 304 -22.77 -6.26 -9.54
C TRP A 304 -23.45 -5.20 -8.70
N VAL A 305 -23.98 -4.17 -9.34
CA VAL A 305 -24.58 -3.00 -8.69
C VAL A 305 -26.10 -3.09 -8.79
N TYR A 306 -26.73 -3.01 -7.63
CA TYR A 306 -28.17 -3.02 -7.46
C TYR A 306 -28.65 -1.74 -6.79
N LEU A 307 -29.72 -1.17 -7.32
CA LEU A 307 -30.44 -0.06 -6.72
C LEU A 307 -31.86 -0.50 -6.41
N ASN A 308 -32.23 -0.49 -5.13
CA ASN A 308 -33.55 -0.93 -4.66
C ASN A 308 -33.93 -2.33 -5.21
N GLY A 309 -32.99 -3.27 -5.15
CA GLY A 309 -33.17 -4.66 -5.61
C GLY A 309 -33.13 -4.88 -7.13
N LYS A 310 -32.93 -3.82 -7.94
CA LYS A 310 -32.80 -3.93 -9.40
C LYS A 310 -31.35 -3.76 -9.84
N THR A 311 -30.85 -4.64 -10.70
CA THR A 311 -29.53 -4.48 -11.31
C THR A 311 -29.52 -3.22 -12.17
N ILE A 312 -28.51 -2.38 -11.97
CA ILE A 312 -28.29 -1.16 -12.76
C ILE A 312 -26.92 -1.16 -13.47
N TYR A 313 -25.97 -1.96 -12.98
CA TYR A 313 -24.65 -2.08 -13.58
C TYR A 313 -24.01 -3.43 -13.24
N THR A 314 -23.33 -4.05 -14.19
CA THR A 314 -22.49 -5.24 -14.01
C THR A 314 -21.32 -5.13 -14.95
N ASP A 315 -20.11 -5.36 -14.46
CA ASP A 315 -18.90 -5.26 -15.29
C ASP A 315 -17.73 -6.02 -14.67
N LYS A 316 -16.66 -6.15 -15.47
CA LYS A 316 -15.44 -6.89 -15.13
C LYS A 316 -14.22 -6.02 -15.42
N ASN A 317 -13.23 -6.10 -14.55
CA ASN A 317 -11.92 -5.46 -14.61
C ASN A 317 -10.84 -6.51 -14.30
N LEU A 318 -10.77 -7.55 -15.13
CA LEU A 318 -9.94 -8.73 -14.90
C LEU A 318 -8.53 -8.53 -15.49
N TYR A 319 -7.53 -8.34 -14.62
CA TYR A 319 -6.16 -8.02 -15.05
C TYR A 319 -5.48 -9.07 -15.95
N PRO A 320 -5.58 -10.40 -15.69
CA PRO A 320 -4.97 -11.39 -16.58
C PRO A 320 -5.60 -11.41 -17.99
N GLU A 321 -6.85 -10.96 -18.09
CA GLU A 321 -7.66 -11.04 -19.30
C GLU A 321 -7.58 -9.76 -20.14
N ALA A 322 -8.13 -9.82 -21.36
CA ALA A 322 -8.34 -8.65 -22.22
C ALA A 322 -9.51 -7.74 -21.76
N MET A 323 -10.02 -7.95 -20.54
CA MET A 323 -11.12 -7.19 -19.93
C MET A 323 -10.63 -6.09 -18.97
N ARG A 324 -9.33 -5.78 -18.97
CA ARG A 324 -8.73 -4.69 -18.20
C ARG A 324 -9.36 -3.34 -18.52
N LYS A 325 -9.80 -2.63 -17.49
CA LYS A 325 -10.26 -1.25 -17.58
C LYS A 325 -9.07 -0.29 -17.44
N VAL A 326 -9.24 0.94 -17.91
CA VAL A 326 -8.22 1.98 -17.72
C VAL A 326 -8.19 2.37 -16.23
N PRO A 327 -6.99 2.51 -15.61
CA PRO A 327 -5.66 2.32 -16.18
C PRO A 327 -5.12 0.88 -16.01
N ASP A 328 -5.05 0.13 -17.10
CA ASP A 328 -4.41 -1.20 -17.18
C ASP A 328 -4.80 -2.15 -16.04
N GLY A 329 -6.10 -2.31 -15.81
CA GLY A 329 -6.68 -3.21 -14.82
C GLY A 329 -6.69 -2.71 -13.38
N ARG A 330 -6.07 -1.56 -13.08
CA ARG A 330 -5.98 -1.03 -11.71
C ARG A 330 -7.25 -0.30 -11.32
N ILE A 331 -7.53 -0.25 -10.01
CA ILE A 331 -8.72 0.41 -9.51
C ILE A 331 -8.64 1.92 -9.75
N SER A 332 -9.66 2.51 -10.38
CA SER A 332 -9.75 3.95 -10.59
C SER A 332 -11.20 4.35 -10.82
N VAL A 333 -11.58 5.56 -10.42
CA VAL A 333 -12.90 6.13 -10.78
C VAL A 333 -13.13 6.19 -12.30
N GLU A 334 -12.07 6.04 -13.11
CA GLU A 334 -12.13 5.93 -14.57
C GLU A 334 -12.57 4.54 -15.07
N ASN A 335 -12.64 3.52 -14.21
CA ASN A 335 -12.97 2.16 -14.65
C ASN A 335 -14.38 2.07 -15.25
N ALA A 336 -15.34 2.83 -14.70
CA ALA A 336 -16.73 2.84 -15.13
C ALA A 336 -17.46 4.14 -14.78
N GLN A 337 -18.52 4.44 -15.57
CA GLN A 337 -19.51 5.46 -15.25
C GLN A 337 -20.91 4.94 -15.56
N PHE A 338 -21.85 5.15 -14.65
CA PHE A 338 -23.26 4.79 -14.84
C PHE A 338 -24.22 5.72 -14.09
N GLU A 339 -25.52 5.60 -14.39
CA GLU A 339 -26.57 6.43 -13.80
C GLU A 339 -27.28 5.72 -12.64
N LEU A 340 -27.58 6.49 -11.59
CA LEU A 340 -28.38 6.11 -10.43
C LEU A 340 -29.74 6.82 -10.50
N PRO A 341 -30.82 6.15 -10.95
CA PRO A 341 -32.17 6.72 -10.93
C PRO A 341 -32.75 6.65 -9.50
N LEU A 342 -32.43 7.65 -8.68
CA LEU A 342 -32.80 7.72 -7.26
C LEU A 342 -34.23 8.24 -7.09
N LYS A 343 -35.03 7.55 -6.30
CA LYS A 343 -36.40 7.94 -5.94
C LYS A 343 -36.41 8.83 -4.70
N THR A 344 -37.49 9.56 -4.47
CA THR A 344 -37.71 10.24 -3.19
C THR A 344 -37.72 9.24 -2.03
N GLY A 345 -37.06 9.58 -0.92
CA GLY A 345 -36.91 8.71 0.24
C GLY A 345 -35.60 7.94 0.24
N ASP A 346 -35.60 6.76 0.84
CA ASP A 346 -34.40 5.93 0.97
C ASP A 346 -34.19 5.09 -0.29
N ASN A 347 -32.96 5.11 -0.79
CA ASN A 347 -32.51 4.26 -1.89
C ASN A 347 -31.38 3.36 -1.39
N GLU A 348 -31.59 2.06 -1.44
CA GLU A 348 -30.56 1.09 -1.09
C GLU A 348 -29.68 0.84 -2.31
N LEU A 349 -28.39 1.14 -2.17
CA LEU A 349 -27.35 0.80 -3.13
C LEU A 349 -26.57 -0.41 -2.58
N LEU A 350 -26.66 -1.53 -3.29
CA LEU A 350 -25.95 -2.77 -3.01
C LEU A 350 -24.91 -3.02 -4.11
N ILE A 351 -23.71 -3.39 -3.72
CA ILE A 351 -22.61 -3.71 -4.64
C ILE A 351 -22.02 -5.05 -4.24
N GLY A 352 -22.19 -6.05 -5.09
CA GLY A 352 -21.43 -7.29 -4.99
C GLY A 352 -20.03 -7.10 -5.54
N VAL A 353 -19.01 -7.58 -4.84
CA VAL A 353 -17.60 -7.52 -5.25
C VAL A 353 -16.96 -8.89 -5.06
N ALA A 354 -16.29 -9.41 -6.09
CA ALA A 354 -15.55 -10.67 -6.02
C ALA A 354 -14.03 -10.45 -5.98
N ASN A 355 -13.29 -11.38 -5.36
CA ASN A 355 -11.82 -11.37 -5.38
C ASN A 355 -11.28 -12.42 -6.38
N ASN A 356 -10.75 -11.98 -7.50
CA ASN A 356 -10.09 -12.83 -8.49
C ASN A 356 -8.57 -12.69 -8.45
N PHE A 357 -8.05 -11.49 -8.23
CA PHE A 357 -6.65 -11.19 -8.49
C PHE A 357 -6.12 -10.10 -7.55
N TYR A 358 -5.06 -10.41 -6.80
CA TYR A 358 -4.45 -9.51 -5.81
C TYR A 358 -5.48 -8.80 -4.91
N GLY A 359 -5.55 -7.47 -4.98
CA GLY A 359 -6.34 -6.67 -4.07
C GLY A 359 -7.77 -6.53 -4.55
N TRP A 360 -8.69 -6.34 -3.61
CA TRP A 360 -10.09 -6.11 -3.92
C TRP A 360 -10.69 -4.96 -3.13
N GLY A 361 -11.57 -4.22 -3.80
CA GLY A 361 -12.16 -3.01 -3.28
C GLY A 361 -12.95 -2.24 -4.32
N ILE A 362 -13.55 -1.14 -3.87
CA ILE A 362 -14.29 -0.20 -4.73
C ILE A 362 -13.92 1.25 -4.42
N ILE A 363 -14.14 2.14 -5.39
CA ILE A 363 -14.18 3.58 -5.21
C ILE A 363 -15.48 4.07 -5.83
N ALA A 364 -16.32 4.75 -5.05
CA ALA A 364 -17.61 5.25 -5.53
C ALA A 364 -17.68 6.76 -5.35
N ARG A 365 -17.86 7.50 -6.44
CA ARG A 365 -17.97 8.96 -6.45
C ARG A 365 -19.19 9.43 -7.23
N LEU A 366 -20.12 10.11 -6.55
CA LEU A 366 -21.27 10.72 -7.20
C LEU A 366 -20.87 11.96 -8.02
N GLY A 367 -21.60 12.26 -9.09
CA GLY A 367 -21.39 13.50 -9.85
C GLY A 367 -21.66 14.77 -9.03
N SER A 368 -22.65 14.71 -8.12
CA SER A 368 -23.04 15.77 -7.19
C SER A 368 -23.78 15.17 -5.97
N MET A 369 -23.60 15.80 -4.80
CA MET A 369 -24.32 15.46 -3.57
C MET A 369 -25.65 16.19 -3.40
N ASP A 370 -26.04 17.05 -4.36
CA ASP A 370 -27.21 17.90 -4.20
C ASP A 370 -28.48 17.07 -4.00
N GLY A 371 -29.16 17.28 -2.87
CA GLY A 371 -30.37 16.56 -2.52
C GLY A 371 -30.17 15.09 -2.13
N VAL A 372 -28.93 14.66 -1.89
CA VAL A 372 -28.56 13.30 -1.44
C VAL A 372 -27.88 13.38 -0.07
N VAL A 373 -28.33 12.53 0.87
CA VAL A 373 -27.72 12.36 2.19
C VAL A 373 -27.39 10.88 2.39
N ILE A 374 -26.19 10.58 2.88
CA ILE A 374 -25.78 9.21 3.23
C ILE A 374 -26.29 8.90 4.63
N LYS A 375 -26.96 7.76 4.80
CA LYS A 375 -27.46 7.28 6.10
C LYS A 375 -26.53 6.26 6.75
#